data_AF-A0A8J8T6S6-F1
#
_entry.id   AF-A0A8J8T6S6-F1
#
_cell.length_a   1.000
_cell.length_b   1.000
_cell.length_c   1.000
_cell.angle_alpha   90.00
_cell.angle_beta   90.00
_cell.angle_gamma   90.00
#
_symmetry.space_group_name_H-M   'P 1'
#
loop_
_entity.id
_entity.type
_entity.pdbx_description
1 polymer ?
#
loop_
_entity_poly.entity_id
_entity_poly.type
_entity_poly.pdbx_seq_one_letter_code
_entity_poly.pdbx_strand_id
1 'polypeptide(L)'
;MRFTFKCYATKHPEQTVIFTLLLSIFLLAYQLRIYEVPYFRMIGLKDFEQFESAVWLVVITMGTVGFGDIVPVTIFGRMITMVASLWGAFIFTLVLISFGSRFNLSTKQKQAMHQLVSQHKAARLIISAYRLYKLKRSKEGMGSNKSVLSESDKGISSLMRRLKEMAKDFKDERPKRRRVKNSKSQLI
;
A
#
# COMPACT_ATOMS: atom_id res chain seq x y z
N MET A 1 16.33 -20.89 -17.71
CA MET A 1 15.64 -20.94 -16.40
C MET A 1 15.51 -19.58 -15.68
N ARG A 2 16.39 -18.58 -15.90
CA ARG A 2 16.26 -17.25 -15.25
C ARG A 2 14.99 -16.45 -15.61
N PHE A 3 14.50 -16.56 -16.85
CA PHE A 3 13.30 -15.84 -17.32
C PHE A 3 12.00 -16.42 -16.79
N THR A 4 11.88 -17.74 -16.70
CA THR A 4 10.68 -18.42 -16.18
C THR A 4 10.49 -18.14 -14.69
N PHE A 5 11.58 -18.13 -13.91
CA PHE A 5 11.55 -17.75 -12.49
C PHE A 5 11.10 -16.31 -12.29
N LYS A 6 11.65 -15.35 -13.06
CA LYS A 6 11.19 -13.95 -13.03
C LYS A 6 9.72 -13.82 -13.41
N CYS A 7 9.26 -14.59 -14.40
CA CYS A 7 7.86 -14.58 -14.85
C CYS A 7 6.92 -15.11 -13.75
N TYR A 8 7.31 -16.19 -13.07
CA TYR A 8 6.55 -16.76 -11.96
C TYR A 8 6.45 -15.78 -10.77
N ALA A 9 7.58 -15.17 -10.38
CA ALA A 9 7.65 -14.16 -9.32
C ALA A 9 6.83 -12.88 -9.61
N THR A 10 6.65 -12.53 -10.88
CA THR A 10 5.90 -11.32 -11.28
C THR A 10 4.40 -11.60 -11.41
N LYS A 11 4.01 -12.83 -11.77
CA LYS A 11 2.61 -13.19 -12.03
C LYS A 11 1.82 -13.50 -10.75
N HIS A 12 2.47 -14.12 -9.75
CA HIS A 12 1.87 -14.47 -8.45
C HIS A 12 2.85 -14.20 -7.29
N PRO A 13 3.14 -12.91 -6.99
CA PRO A 13 4.13 -12.56 -5.98
C PRO A 13 3.79 -13.16 -4.61
N GLU A 14 2.51 -13.23 -4.24
CA GLU A 14 2.05 -13.80 -2.98
C GLU A 14 2.39 -15.29 -2.83
N GLN A 15 2.18 -16.09 -3.88
CA GLN A 15 2.45 -17.52 -3.84
C GLN A 15 3.95 -17.79 -3.83
N THR A 16 4.73 -17.00 -4.56
CA THR A 16 6.19 -17.17 -4.61
C THR A 16 6.85 -16.88 -3.27
N VAL A 17 6.39 -15.86 -2.55
CA VAL A 17 6.91 -15.50 -1.22
C VAL A 17 6.55 -16.57 -0.20
N ILE A 18 5.30 -17.05 -0.19
CA ILE A 18 4.87 -18.13 0.72
C ILE A 18 5.68 -19.42 0.48
N PHE A 19 5.84 -19.82 -0.79
CA PHE A 19 6.63 -21.01 -1.12
C PHE A 19 8.10 -20.87 -0.72
N THR A 20 8.71 -19.70 -0.97
CA THR A 20 10.10 -19.43 -0.58
C THR A 20 10.26 -19.41 0.94
N LEU A 21 9.30 -18.84 1.67
CA LEU A 21 9.28 -18.81 3.13
C LEU A 21 9.18 -20.23 3.70
N LEU A 22 8.22 -21.03 3.25
CA LEU A 22 8.06 -22.42 3.70
C LEU A 22 9.32 -23.23 3.41
N LEU A 23 9.82 -23.18 2.17
CA LEU A 23 11.05 -23.90 1.81
C LEU A 23 12.23 -23.48 2.69
N SER A 24 12.37 -22.18 2.99
CA SER A 24 13.44 -21.70 3.86
C SER A 24 13.31 -22.17 5.31
N ILE A 25 12.09 -22.21 5.86
CA ILE A 25 11.83 -22.74 7.21
C ILE A 25 12.21 -24.22 7.28
N PHE A 26 11.76 -25.03 6.31
CA PHE A 26 12.07 -26.46 6.27
C PHE A 26 13.58 -26.73 6.13
N LEU A 27 14.26 -25.99 5.26
CA LEU A 27 15.71 -26.12 5.09
C LEU A 27 16.42 -25.74 6.39
N LEU A 28 16.20 -24.53 6.91
CA LEU A 28 16.89 -24.04 8.10
C LEU A 28 16.61 -24.92 9.33
N ALA A 29 15.39 -25.44 9.49
CA ALA A 29 15.04 -26.37 10.56
C ALA A 29 15.78 -27.71 10.41
N TYR A 30 15.91 -28.22 9.18
CA TYR A 30 16.68 -29.42 8.90
C TYR A 30 18.18 -29.21 9.18
N GLN A 31 18.75 -28.07 8.76
CA GLN A 31 20.13 -27.72 9.07
C GLN A 31 20.36 -27.56 10.58
N LEU A 32 19.47 -26.87 11.29
CA LEU A 32 19.60 -26.69 12.73
C LEU A 32 19.54 -28.02 13.47
N ARG A 33 18.64 -28.93 13.05
CA ARG A 33 18.52 -30.27 13.62
C ARG A 33 19.79 -31.10 13.44
N ILE A 34 20.42 -31.10 12.25
CA ILE A 34 21.62 -31.93 12.03
C ILE A 34 22.79 -31.49 12.94
N TYR A 35 22.92 -30.19 13.24
CA TYR A 35 23.99 -29.68 14.09
C TYR A 35 23.69 -29.79 15.60
N GLU A 36 22.45 -29.60 16.03
CA GLU A 36 22.09 -29.59 17.46
C GLU A 36 21.77 -30.98 18.03
N VAL A 37 21.20 -31.91 17.24
CA VAL A 37 20.88 -33.28 17.70
C VAL A 37 22.06 -34.02 18.34
N PRO A 38 23.28 -34.07 17.76
CA PRO A 38 24.38 -34.79 18.37
C PRO A 38 24.80 -34.16 19.71
N TYR A 39 24.73 -32.84 19.82
CA TYR A 39 25.09 -32.10 21.03
C TYR A 39 24.10 -32.38 22.17
N PHE A 40 22.80 -32.23 21.91
CA PHE A 40 21.77 -32.46 22.94
C PHE A 40 21.70 -33.92 23.39
N ARG A 41 21.95 -34.88 22.48
CA ARG A 41 22.03 -36.31 22.84
C ARG A 41 23.17 -36.61 23.81
N MET A 42 24.30 -35.90 23.73
CA MET A 42 25.42 -36.10 24.66
C MET A 42 25.11 -35.60 26.08
N ILE A 43 24.29 -34.55 26.21
CA ILE A 43 23.92 -33.94 27.50
C ILE A 43 22.67 -34.62 28.09
N GLY A 44 22.01 -35.50 27.33
CA GLY A 44 20.81 -36.23 27.78
C GLY A 44 19.52 -35.40 27.75
N LEU A 45 19.53 -34.23 27.08
CA LEU A 45 18.33 -33.43 26.85
C LEU A 45 17.62 -33.85 25.55
N LYS A 46 16.28 -33.73 25.55
CA LYS A 46 15.41 -34.17 24.45
C LYS A 46 14.82 -33.03 23.62
N ASP A 47 15.21 -31.79 23.89
CA ASP A 47 14.60 -30.59 23.29
C ASP A 47 14.65 -30.59 21.75
N PHE A 48 15.67 -31.22 21.14
CA PHE A 48 15.81 -31.36 19.68
C PHE A 48 15.54 -32.76 19.13
N GLU A 49 14.97 -33.67 19.93
CA GLU A 49 14.70 -35.05 19.49
C GLU A 49 13.63 -35.08 18.38
N GLN A 50 12.59 -34.26 18.55
CA GLN A 50 11.50 -34.08 17.59
C GLN A 50 11.80 -32.98 16.57
N PHE A 51 11.32 -33.14 15.34
CA PHE A 51 11.48 -32.13 14.28
C PHE A 51 10.72 -30.84 14.60
N GLU A 52 9.64 -30.93 15.38
CA GLU A 52 8.76 -29.81 15.72
C GLU A 52 9.51 -28.71 16.47
N SER A 53 10.36 -29.05 17.42
CA SER A 53 11.16 -28.08 18.17
C SER A 53 12.13 -27.28 17.29
N ALA A 54 12.70 -27.92 16.27
CA ALA A 54 13.59 -27.24 15.32
C ALA A 54 12.79 -26.28 14.41
N VAL A 55 11.60 -26.68 13.97
CA VAL A 55 10.69 -25.80 13.20
C VAL A 55 10.23 -24.64 14.07
N TRP A 56 9.84 -24.89 15.31
CA TRP A 56 9.44 -23.86 16.28
C TRP A 56 10.53 -22.80 16.43
N LEU A 57 11.76 -23.23 16.74
CA LEU A 57 12.90 -22.33 16.90
C LEU A 57 13.17 -21.50 15.65
N VAL A 58 13.12 -22.10 14.46
CA VAL A 58 13.32 -21.37 13.19
C VAL A 58 12.20 -20.37 12.93
N VAL A 59 10.94 -20.74 13.17
CA VAL A 59 9.79 -19.86 12.97
C VAL A 59 9.85 -18.64 13.89
N ILE A 60 10.09 -18.83 15.19
CA ILE A 60 10.20 -17.72 16.15
C ILE A 60 11.42 -16.82 15.87
N THR A 61 12.50 -17.39 15.33
CA THR A 61 13.72 -16.65 14.97
C THR A 61 13.50 -15.83 13.71
N MET A 62 12.93 -16.42 12.66
CA MET A 62 12.59 -15.69 11.42
C MET A 62 11.53 -14.61 11.66
N GLY A 63 10.58 -14.88 12.56
CA GLY A 63 9.58 -13.92 13.02
C GLY A 63 10.10 -12.87 14.01
N THR A 64 11.39 -12.89 14.36
CA THR A 64 12.01 -11.98 15.34
C THR A 64 11.34 -11.95 16.72
N VAL A 65 10.60 -13.01 17.09
CA VAL A 65 9.91 -13.13 18.39
C VAL A 65 10.89 -13.52 19.49
N GLY A 66 11.66 -14.59 19.26
CA GLY A 66 12.75 -15.01 20.14
C GLY A 66 12.37 -15.25 21.60
N PHE A 67 11.47 -16.20 21.89
CA PHE A 67 11.09 -16.53 23.27
C PHE A 67 12.25 -16.99 24.15
N GLY A 68 13.25 -17.65 23.56
CA GLY A 68 14.44 -18.12 24.28
C GLY A 68 14.20 -19.37 25.14
N ASP A 69 13.08 -20.06 24.92
CA ASP A 69 12.74 -21.36 25.51
C ASP A 69 13.67 -22.47 25.03
N ILE A 70 13.96 -22.49 23.73
CA ILE A 70 14.90 -23.39 23.10
C ILE A 70 15.92 -22.55 22.33
N VAL A 71 17.21 -22.79 22.55
CA VAL A 71 18.29 -22.03 21.90
C VAL A 71 19.39 -22.97 21.41
N PRO A 72 20.01 -22.68 20.25
CA PRO A 72 21.14 -23.47 19.78
C PRO A 72 22.37 -23.20 20.64
N VAL A 73 23.03 -24.26 21.06
CA VAL A 73 24.23 -24.16 21.89
C VAL A 73 25.49 -24.31 21.03
N THR A 74 25.39 -25.03 19.91
CA THR A 74 26.53 -25.22 19.02
C THR A 74 26.90 -23.94 18.28
N ILE A 75 28.19 -23.78 17.99
CA ILE A 75 28.71 -22.63 17.22
C ILE A 75 28.03 -22.56 15.84
N PHE A 76 27.86 -23.71 15.17
CA PHE A 76 27.19 -23.78 13.87
C PHE A 76 25.69 -23.46 13.97
N GLY A 77 24.99 -23.97 14.99
CA GLY A 77 23.59 -23.63 15.23
C GLY A 77 23.38 -22.14 15.46
N ARG A 78 24.27 -21.49 16.23
CA ARG A 78 24.27 -20.04 16.42
C ARG A 78 24.46 -19.27 15.10
N MET A 79 25.42 -19.68 14.28
CA MET A 79 25.62 -19.08 12.95
C MET A 79 24.38 -19.24 12.05
N ILE A 80 23.74 -20.40 12.07
CA ILE A 80 22.49 -20.64 11.32
C ILE A 80 21.38 -19.71 11.81
N THR A 81 21.22 -19.54 13.12
CA THR A 81 20.20 -18.62 13.65
C THR A 81 20.46 -17.16 13.30
N MET A 82 21.72 -16.73 13.20
CA MET A 82 22.07 -15.38 12.72
C MET A 82 21.73 -15.20 11.25
N VAL A 83 22.01 -16.20 10.41
CA VAL A 83 21.63 -16.16 8.99
C VAL A 83 20.11 -16.22 8.84
N ALA A 84 19.42 -17.01 9.65
CA ALA A 84 17.97 -17.14 9.64
C ALA A 84 17.27 -15.83 9.98
N SER A 85 17.76 -15.06 10.95
CA SER A 85 17.17 -13.76 11.32
C SER A 85 17.36 -12.72 10.20
N LEU A 86 18.54 -12.66 9.59
CA LEU A 86 18.80 -11.81 8.43
C LEU A 86 17.93 -12.19 7.23
N TRP A 87 17.81 -13.48 6.95
CA TRP A 87 16.98 -14.02 5.87
C TRP A 87 15.49 -13.76 6.12
N GLY A 88 15.03 -13.90 7.37
CA GLY A 88 13.67 -13.56 7.79
C GLY A 88 13.31 -12.10 7.52
N ALA A 89 14.21 -11.16 7.87
CA ALA A 89 14.02 -9.73 7.59
C ALA A 89 13.90 -9.43 6.08
N PHE A 90 14.70 -10.12 5.26
CA PHE A 90 14.61 -10.00 3.80
C PHE A 90 13.25 -10.45 3.27
N ILE A 91 12.78 -11.63 3.70
CA ILE A 91 11.46 -12.15 3.28
C ILE A 91 10.32 -11.26 3.79
N PHE A 92 10.41 -10.74 5.02
CA PHE A 92 9.39 -9.83 5.57
C PHE A 92 9.21 -8.60 4.69
N THR A 93 10.31 -8.04 4.17
CA THR A 93 10.26 -6.93 3.21
C THR A 93 9.53 -7.32 1.92
N LEU A 94 9.78 -8.53 1.38
CA LEU A 94 9.09 -9.02 0.19
C LEU A 94 7.59 -9.22 0.42
N VAL A 95 7.20 -9.69 1.61
CA VAL A 95 5.79 -9.79 2.02
C VAL A 95 5.16 -8.39 1.99
N LEU A 96 5.77 -7.40 2.66
CA LEU A 96 5.25 -6.02 2.69
C LEU A 96 5.06 -5.44 1.28
N ILE A 97 6.04 -5.63 0.39
CA ILE A 97 5.97 -5.17 -1.01
C ILE A 97 4.84 -5.86 -1.77
N SER A 98 4.71 -7.19 -1.62
CA SER A 98 3.67 -7.99 -2.29
C SER A 98 2.28 -7.55 -1.85
N PHE A 99 2.05 -7.39 -0.54
CA PHE A 99 0.77 -6.95 0.00
C PHE A 99 0.44 -5.50 -0.37
N GLY A 100 1.44 -4.61 -0.41
CA GLY A 100 1.27 -3.22 -0.85
C GLY A 100 0.70 -3.09 -2.27
N SER A 101 0.98 -4.04 -3.16
CA SER A 101 0.41 -4.07 -4.52
C SER A 101 -1.10 -4.31 -4.53
N ARG A 102 -1.66 -5.03 -3.54
CA ARG A 102 -3.10 -5.35 -3.44
C ARG A 102 -3.92 -4.19 -2.91
N PHE A 103 -3.29 -3.29 -2.14
CA PHE A 103 -3.93 -2.06 -1.66
C PHE A 103 -3.95 -0.94 -2.73
N ASN A 104 -3.24 -1.12 -3.84
CA ASN A 104 -3.37 -0.18 -4.96
C ASN A 104 -4.71 -0.38 -5.66
N LEU A 105 -5.52 0.69 -5.68
CA LEU A 105 -6.75 0.77 -6.46
C LEU A 105 -6.46 0.38 -7.91
N SER A 106 -7.18 -0.62 -8.43
CA SER A 106 -7.08 -1.05 -9.82
C SER A 106 -7.23 0.17 -10.73
N THR A 107 -6.49 0.25 -11.85
CA THR A 107 -6.55 1.40 -12.78
C THR A 107 -7.99 1.72 -13.20
N LYS A 108 -8.84 0.70 -13.32
CA LYS A 108 -10.29 0.85 -13.59
C LYS A 108 -11.04 1.49 -12.42
N GLN A 109 -10.74 1.11 -11.17
CA GLN A 109 -11.33 1.70 -9.96
C GLN A 109 -10.84 3.14 -9.75
N LYS A 110 -9.55 3.40 -10.00
CA LYS A 110 -8.98 4.76 -9.95
C LYS A 110 -9.60 5.67 -11.00
N GLN A 111 -9.84 5.14 -12.21
CA GLN A 111 -10.50 5.85 -13.29
C GLN A 111 -12.00 6.08 -13.00
N ALA A 112 -12.71 5.10 -12.47
CA ALA A 112 -14.10 5.25 -12.03
C ALA A 112 -14.22 6.29 -10.89
N MET A 113 -13.31 6.24 -9.91
CA MET A 113 -13.24 7.24 -8.84
C MET A 113 -12.98 8.64 -9.38
N HIS A 114 -12.08 8.80 -10.35
CA HIS A 114 -11.84 10.08 -11.01
C HIS A 114 -13.08 10.58 -11.77
N GLN A 115 -13.81 9.68 -12.45
CA GLN A 115 -15.09 10.02 -13.09
C GLN A 115 -16.12 10.47 -12.05
N LEU A 116 -16.29 9.74 -10.95
CA LEU A 116 -17.22 10.11 -9.88
C LEU A 116 -16.86 11.45 -9.22
N VAL A 117 -15.58 11.68 -8.91
CA VAL A 117 -15.12 12.94 -8.31
C VAL A 117 -15.33 14.13 -9.26
N SER A 118 -15.05 13.96 -10.56
CA SER A 118 -15.28 15.02 -11.55
C SER A 118 -16.77 15.35 -11.72
N GLN A 119 -17.65 14.35 -11.69
CA GLN A 119 -19.11 14.55 -11.73
C GLN A 119 -19.59 15.31 -10.47
N HIS A 120 -19.13 14.93 -9.27
CA HIS A 120 -19.48 15.62 -8.03
C HIS A 120 -18.96 17.08 -7.99
N LYS A 121 -17.76 17.34 -8.52
CA LYS A 121 -17.22 18.70 -8.65
C LYS A 121 -18.07 19.56 -9.60
N ALA A 122 -18.47 19.02 -10.76
CA ALA A 122 -19.35 19.72 -11.69
C ALA A 122 -20.73 20.04 -11.08
N ALA A 123 -21.33 19.08 -10.36
CA ALA A 123 -22.60 19.30 -9.66
C ALA A 123 -22.50 20.44 -8.62
N ARG A 124 -21.41 20.49 -7.84
CA ARG A 124 -21.18 21.58 -6.87
C ARG A 124 -21.05 22.95 -7.53
N LEU A 125 -20.44 23.03 -8.70
CA LEU A 125 -20.34 24.28 -9.47
C LEU A 125 -21.71 24.76 -9.94
N ILE A 126 -22.52 23.88 -10.49
CA ILE A 126 -23.87 24.21 -10.98
C ILE A 126 -24.75 24.69 -9.83
N ILE A 127 -24.75 23.96 -8.70
CA ILE A 127 -25.55 24.29 -7.52
C ILE A 127 -25.13 25.65 -6.93
N SER A 128 -23.82 25.90 -6.80
CA SER A 128 -23.32 27.18 -6.26
C SER A 128 -23.59 28.36 -7.19
N ALA A 129 -23.50 28.16 -8.52
CA ALA A 129 -23.84 29.18 -9.52
C ALA A 129 -25.33 29.54 -9.46
N TYR A 130 -26.21 28.53 -9.39
CA TYR A 130 -27.65 28.73 -9.26
C TYR A 130 -28.00 29.48 -7.97
N ARG A 131 -27.36 29.12 -6.85
CA ARG A 131 -27.57 29.81 -5.56
C ARG A 131 -27.18 31.29 -5.64
N LEU A 132 -26.08 31.61 -6.33
CA LEU A 132 -25.65 32.99 -6.60
C LEU A 132 -26.66 33.76 -7.45
N TYR A 133 -27.14 33.14 -8.53
CA TYR A 133 -28.16 33.75 -9.39
C TYR A 133 -29.46 34.05 -8.63
N LYS A 134 -29.95 33.09 -7.83
CA LYS A 134 -31.15 33.25 -7.01
C LYS A 134 -31.00 34.38 -5.98
N LEU A 135 -29.85 34.48 -5.31
CA LEU A 135 -29.59 35.55 -4.34
C LEU A 135 -29.48 36.92 -5.02
N LYS A 136 -28.83 37.01 -6.18
CA LYS A 136 -28.73 38.26 -6.95
C LYS A 136 -30.11 38.76 -7.37
N ARG A 137 -30.98 37.85 -7.84
CA ARG A 137 -32.37 38.18 -8.18
C ARG A 137 -33.21 38.56 -6.95
N SER A 138 -33.00 37.91 -5.81
CA SER A 138 -33.68 38.28 -4.56
C SER A 138 -33.26 39.67 -4.06
N LYS A 139 -32.01 40.07 -4.28
CA LYS A 139 -31.52 41.42 -3.99
C LYS A 139 -32.23 42.47 -4.84
N GLU A 140 -32.48 42.19 -6.11
CA GLU A 140 -33.20 43.09 -7.03
C GLU A 140 -34.66 43.34 -6.60
N GLY A 141 -35.29 42.38 -5.91
CA GLY A 141 -36.65 42.53 -5.36
C GLY A 141 -36.74 43.08 -3.93
N MET A 142 -35.62 43.14 -3.19
CA MET A 142 -35.59 43.69 -1.82
C MET A 142 -35.33 45.20 -1.87
N GLY A 143 -36.41 45.97 -1.76
CA GLY A 143 -36.37 47.43 -1.70
C GLY A 143 -35.54 47.97 -0.52
N SER A 144 -34.86 49.10 -0.77
CA SER A 144 -34.13 50.10 0.05
C SER A 144 -33.82 49.87 1.56
N ASN A 145 -33.75 48.64 2.07
CA ASN A 145 -33.31 48.38 3.44
C ASN A 145 -31.79 48.18 3.46
N LYS A 146 -31.05 49.23 3.85
CA LYS A 146 -29.58 49.31 3.78
C LYS A 146 -28.85 48.21 4.56
N SER A 147 -29.37 47.80 5.72
CA SER A 147 -28.78 46.72 6.53
C SER A 147 -28.88 45.36 5.83
N VAL A 148 -30.05 45.05 5.28
CA VAL A 148 -30.33 43.82 4.53
C VAL A 148 -29.54 43.75 3.22
N LEU A 149 -29.37 44.88 2.51
CA LEU A 149 -28.53 44.95 1.32
C LEU A 149 -27.06 44.67 1.62
N SER A 150 -26.53 45.22 2.72
CA SER A 150 -25.13 45.02 3.14
C SER A 150 -24.84 43.56 3.50
N GLU A 151 -25.79 42.90 4.17
CA GLU A 151 -25.66 41.49 4.55
C GLU A 151 -25.78 40.55 3.33
N SER A 152 -26.68 40.88 2.40
CA SER A 152 -26.81 40.16 1.13
C SER A 152 -25.58 40.34 0.23
N ASP A 153 -24.95 41.51 0.19
CA ASP A 153 -23.69 41.75 -0.56
C ASP A 153 -22.49 41.00 0.04
N LYS A 154 -22.38 40.92 1.36
CA LYS A 154 -21.38 40.07 2.03
C LYS A 154 -21.61 38.59 1.69
N GLY A 155 -22.86 38.14 1.68
CA GLY A 155 -23.25 36.79 1.24
C GLY A 155 -22.88 36.49 -0.22
N ILE A 156 -23.23 37.39 -1.14
CA ILE A 156 -22.95 37.26 -2.58
C ILE A 156 -21.45 37.26 -2.86
N SER A 157 -20.69 38.18 -2.25
CA SER A 157 -19.22 38.24 -2.45
C SER A 157 -18.50 37.00 -1.92
N SER A 158 -18.93 36.46 -0.77
CA SER A 158 -18.36 35.22 -0.21
C SER A 158 -18.65 33.99 -1.08
N LEU A 159 -19.87 33.86 -1.60
CA LEU A 159 -20.24 32.79 -2.54
C LEU A 159 -19.51 32.93 -3.88
N MET A 160 -19.34 34.16 -4.38
CA MET A 160 -18.63 34.44 -5.62
C MET A 160 -17.16 34.04 -5.51
N ARG A 161 -16.54 34.26 -4.34
CA ARG A 161 -15.17 33.83 -4.05
C ARG A 161 -15.04 32.30 -4.06
N ARG A 162 -15.94 31.60 -3.36
CA ARG A 162 -15.99 30.11 -3.35
C ARG A 162 -16.25 29.52 -4.73
N LEU A 163 -17.14 30.13 -5.51
CA LEU A 163 -17.43 29.69 -6.88
C LEU A 163 -16.21 29.87 -7.79
N LYS A 164 -15.49 30.99 -7.66
CA LYS A 164 -14.26 31.25 -8.41
C LYS A 164 -13.16 30.26 -8.05
N GLU A 165 -13.03 29.89 -6.78
CA GLU A 165 -12.11 28.85 -6.31
C GLU A 165 -12.48 27.47 -6.87
N MET A 166 -13.75 27.05 -6.74
CA MET A 166 -14.21 25.78 -7.32
C MET A 166 -14.06 25.74 -8.85
N ALA A 167 -14.26 26.86 -9.54
CA ALA A 167 -14.12 26.95 -10.99
C ALA A 167 -12.64 26.87 -11.41
N LYS A 168 -11.74 27.42 -10.59
CA LYS A 168 -10.29 27.30 -10.78
C LYS A 168 -9.84 25.86 -10.58
N ASP A 169 -10.28 25.19 -9.50
CA ASP A 169 -9.99 23.79 -9.21
C ASP A 169 -10.45 22.87 -10.35
N PHE A 170 -11.68 23.05 -10.84
CA PHE A 170 -12.20 22.29 -11.98
C PHE A 170 -11.46 22.58 -13.31
N LYS A 171 -10.93 23.79 -13.49
CA LYS A 171 -10.15 24.17 -14.69
C LYS A 171 -8.77 23.53 -14.68
N ASP A 172 -8.12 23.47 -13.52
CA ASP A 172 -6.79 22.85 -13.35
C ASP A 172 -6.86 21.32 -13.49
N GLU A 173 -7.99 20.71 -13.14
CA GLU A 173 -8.21 19.26 -13.28
C GLU A 173 -8.47 18.78 -14.72
N ARG A 174 -8.75 19.69 -15.67
CA ARG A 174 -8.85 19.29 -17.07
C ARG A 174 -7.46 18.84 -17.52
N PRO A 175 -7.27 17.58 -17.94
CA PRO A 175 -5.99 17.17 -18.49
C PRO A 175 -5.69 18.10 -19.67
N LYS A 176 -4.58 18.86 -19.60
CA LYS A 176 -4.02 19.54 -20.77
C LYS A 176 -4.02 18.49 -21.86
N ARG A 177 -4.85 18.63 -22.90
CA ARG A 177 -4.80 17.82 -24.12
C ARG A 177 -3.36 17.94 -24.63
N ARG A 178 -2.46 17.07 -24.16
CA ARG A 178 -1.15 16.87 -24.77
C ARG A 178 -1.48 16.36 -26.15
N ARG A 179 -1.24 17.21 -27.14
CA ARG A 179 -1.28 16.87 -28.56
C ARG A 179 -0.58 15.51 -28.71
N VAL A 180 -1.35 14.47 -29.02
CA VAL A 180 -0.82 13.24 -29.58
C VAL A 180 -0.40 13.59 -31.01
N LYS A 181 0.79 14.18 -31.16
CA LYS A 181 1.51 14.26 -32.42
C LYS A 181 2.97 13.91 -32.12
N ASN A 182 3.47 12.93 -32.86
CA ASN A 182 4.87 12.48 -32.97
C ASN A 182 5.37 11.50 -31.91
N SER A 183 4.88 10.26 -31.99
CA SER A 183 5.69 9.07 -31.69
C SER A 183 5.32 7.94 -32.66
N LYS A 184 5.57 8.18 -33.95
CA LYS A 184 5.55 7.15 -35.02
C LYS A 184 6.87 7.15 -35.83
N SER A 185 7.95 7.75 -35.30
CA SER A 185 9.20 7.92 -36.05
C SER A 185 10.43 7.23 -35.46
N GLN A 186 10.30 6.31 -34.49
CA GLN A 186 11.44 5.53 -34.02
C GLN A 186 11.03 4.12 -33.60
N LEU A 187 10.84 3.25 -34.59
CA LEU A 187 11.04 1.80 -34.51
C LEU A 187 11.35 1.35 -35.96
N ILE A 188 12.57 1.68 -36.39
CA ILE A 188 13.37 0.84 -37.30
C ILE A 188 14.39 0.19 -36.39
#